data_AF-A0A497CM89-F1
#
_entry.id   AF-A0A497CM89-F1
#
_cell.length_a   1.000
_cell.length_b   1.000
_cell.length_c   1.000
_cell.angle_alpha   90.00
_cell.angle_beta   90.00
_cell.angle_gamma   90.00
#
_symmetry.space_group_name_H-M   'P 1'
#
loop_
_entity.id
_entity.type
_entity.pdbx_description
1 polymer ?
#
loop_
_entity_poly.entity_id
_entity_poly.type
_entity_poly.pdbx_seq_one_letter_code
_entity_poly.pdbx_strand_id
1 'polypeptide(L)'
;MRNNTVILISLLFMLCFTKVCAQQLQLNKTSDTTTIWQLLKYDAKTAFRGIKHSFTRPAYWKKKDFTTLGIMVLGSVVMSSIDDETNTFFARQEPNVPKIIKDFGWYVGNPQNYFVATASIYGYGLFSKNEKVRKTGVLIIASSFTSGLLQSIGKNVIGRARPTANIGSASFDPFSKASEFHSFPSGHTILSITKHILLLNSLTVL
;
A
#
# COMPACT_ATOMS: atom_id res chain seq x y z
N MET A 1 -23.47 -8.23 -25.68
CA MET A 1 -22.10 -8.40 -26.22
C MET A 1 -21.07 -7.45 -25.61
N ARG A 2 -21.42 -6.20 -25.24
CA ARG A 2 -20.48 -5.21 -24.65
C ARG A 2 -19.87 -5.60 -23.29
N ASN A 3 -20.59 -6.35 -22.44
CA ASN A 3 -20.11 -6.71 -21.10
C ASN A 3 -18.99 -7.76 -21.11
N ASN A 4 -19.04 -8.75 -22.01
CA ASN A 4 -18.05 -9.82 -22.05
C ASN A 4 -16.68 -9.31 -22.52
N THR A 5 -16.67 -8.33 -23.43
CA THR A 5 -15.43 -7.69 -23.90
C THR A 5 -14.76 -6.86 -22.80
N VAL A 6 -15.53 -6.17 -21.97
CA VAL A 6 -15.01 -5.41 -20.82
C VAL A 6 -14.43 -6.34 -19.75
N ILE A 7 -15.10 -7.46 -19.47
CA ILE A 7 -14.60 -8.47 -18.53
C ILE A 7 -13.30 -9.09 -19.03
N LEU A 8 -13.21 -9.42 -20.32
CA LEU A 8 -12.02 -9.98 -20.94
C LEU A 8 -10.84 -9.00 -20.91
N ILE A 9 -11.08 -7.72 -21.21
CA ILE A 9 -10.06 -6.65 -21.14
C ILE A 9 -9.59 -6.44 -19.69
N SER A 10 -10.50 -6.48 -18.72
CA SER A 10 -10.17 -6.36 -17.29
C SER A 10 -9.31 -7.55 -16.80
N LEU A 11 -9.64 -8.77 -17.22
CA LEU A 11 -8.85 -9.98 -16.96
C LEU A 11 -7.47 -9.93 -17.62
N LEU A 12 -7.39 -9.47 -18.87
CA LEU A 12 -6.13 -9.32 -19.60
C LEU A 12 -5.23 -8.24 -18.96
N PHE A 13 -5.83 -7.14 -18.49
CA PHE A 13 -5.13 -6.08 -17.76
C PHE A 13 -4.58 -6.61 -16.44
N MET A 14 -5.37 -7.39 -15.68
CA MET A 14 -4.93 -8.05 -14.43
C MET A 14 -3.72 -8.98 -14.64
N LEU A 15 -3.68 -9.72 -15.76
CA LEU A 15 -2.58 -10.65 -16.09
C LEU A 15 -1.26 -9.91 -16.42
N CYS A 16 -1.33 -8.68 -16.95
CA CYS A 16 -0.16 -7.87 -17.28
C CYS A 16 0.60 -7.34 -16.06
N PHE A 17 -0.02 -7.21 -14.88
CA PHE A 17 0.62 -6.68 -13.66
C PHE A 17 1.34 -7.73 -12.81
N THR A 18 1.47 -8.98 -13.27
CA THR A 18 2.06 -10.08 -12.48
C THR A 18 3.55 -9.92 -12.16
N LYS A 19 4.24 -8.93 -12.75
CA LYS A 19 5.66 -8.63 -12.51
C LYS A 19 5.86 -7.36 -11.67
N VAL A 20 5.22 -7.27 -10.50
CA VAL A 20 5.57 -6.21 -9.54
C VAL A 20 6.85 -6.62 -8.80
N CYS A 21 7.95 -5.91 -9.08
CA CYS A 21 9.20 -6.04 -8.32
C CYS A 21 8.97 -5.45 -6.91
N ALA A 22 8.73 -6.31 -5.91
CA ALA A 22 8.70 -5.88 -4.52
C ALA A 22 10.11 -5.84 -3.92
N GLN A 23 10.27 -4.99 -2.90
CA GLN A 23 11.50 -4.86 -2.16
C GLN A 23 11.74 -6.13 -1.32
N GLN A 24 12.72 -6.96 -1.72
CA GLN A 24 13.16 -8.12 -0.97
C GLN A 24 13.99 -7.65 0.25
N LEU A 25 13.50 -7.85 1.48
CA LEU A 25 14.32 -7.66 2.67
C LEU A 25 15.31 -8.82 2.79
N GLN A 26 16.62 -8.56 2.61
CA GLN A 26 17.66 -9.54 2.91
C GLN A 26 17.88 -9.65 4.43
N LEU A 27 17.10 -10.52 5.07
CA LEU A 27 17.25 -10.92 6.46
C LEU A 27 18.15 -12.16 6.53
N ASN A 28 19.33 -12.02 7.13
CA ASN A 28 20.30 -13.10 7.32
C ASN A 28 19.67 -14.20 8.19
N LYS A 29 19.94 -15.47 7.87
CA LYS A 29 19.52 -16.63 8.68
C LYS A 29 20.07 -16.45 10.09
N THR A 30 19.20 -16.48 11.09
CA THR A 30 19.61 -16.38 12.50
C THR A 30 19.63 -17.81 13.04
N SER A 31 20.70 -18.20 13.74
CA SER A 31 20.87 -19.57 14.25
C SER A 31 19.70 -19.97 15.17
N ASP A 32 19.25 -21.22 15.10
CA ASP A 32 18.05 -21.74 15.82
C ASP A 32 18.12 -21.62 17.36
N THR A 33 19.32 -21.35 17.90
CA THR A 33 19.63 -21.15 19.32
C THR A 33 19.31 -19.74 19.84
N THR A 34 18.85 -18.83 18.98
CA THR A 34 18.59 -17.42 19.33
C THR A 34 17.31 -17.27 20.17
N THR A 35 17.35 -16.47 21.24
CA THR A 35 16.17 -16.20 22.08
C THR A 35 15.15 -15.30 21.36
N ILE A 36 13.86 -15.40 21.72
CA ILE A 36 12.78 -14.58 21.13
C ILE A 36 13.11 -13.07 21.21
N TRP A 37 13.69 -12.63 22.33
CA TRP A 37 14.12 -11.24 22.51
C TRP A 37 15.22 -10.81 21.54
N GLN A 38 16.20 -11.67 21.29
CA GLN A 38 17.27 -11.40 20.33
C GLN A 38 16.73 -11.35 18.89
N LEU A 39 15.79 -12.24 18.55
CA LEU A 39 15.10 -12.23 17.26
C LEU A 39 14.30 -10.94 17.08
N LEU A 40 13.51 -10.53 18.08
CA LEU A 40 12.75 -9.29 18.05
C LEU A 40 13.66 -8.06 17.89
N LYS A 41 14.78 -8.01 18.61
CA LYS A 41 15.76 -6.92 18.51
C LYS A 41 16.40 -6.89 17.10
N TYR A 42 16.72 -8.04 16.54
CA TYR A 42 17.26 -8.16 15.18
C TYR A 42 16.24 -7.68 14.12
N ASP A 43 15.00 -8.11 14.26
CA ASP A 43 13.89 -7.77 13.36
C ASP A 43 13.59 -6.27 13.42
N ALA A 44 13.52 -5.68 14.62
CA ALA A 44 13.35 -4.24 14.81
C ALA A 44 14.50 -3.43 14.20
N LYS A 45 15.76 -3.85 14.42
CA LYS A 45 16.94 -3.20 13.82
C LYS A 45 16.89 -3.25 12.30
N THR A 46 16.46 -4.37 11.73
CA THR A 46 16.40 -4.53 10.27
C THR A 46 15.25 -3.76 9.66
N ALA A 47 14.07 -3.78 10.30
CA ALA A 47 12.94 -2.93 9.92
C ALA A 47 13.34 -1.46 9.91
N PHE A 48 14.00 -0.98 10.97
CA PHE A 48 14.48 0.40 11.05
C PHE A 48 15.48 0.75 9.95
N ARG A 49 16.44 -0.16 9.66
CA ARG A 49 17.37 0.03 8.53
C ARG A 49 16.63 0.11 7.20
N GLY A 50 15.61 -0.73 6.99
CA GLY A 50 14.76 -0.69 5.79
C GLY A 50 14.02 0.63 5.66
N ILE A 51 13.37 1.08 6.74
CA ILE A 51 12.67 2.37 6.78
C ILE A 51 13.63 3.52 6.47
N LYS A 52 14.75 3.61 7.20
CA LYS A 52 15.79 4.63 6.97
C LYS A 52 16.26 4.61 5.52
N HIS A 53 16.51 3.43 4.98
CA HIS A 53 16.94 3.27 3.60
C HIS A 53 15.94 3.91 2.64
N SER A 54 14.66 3.57 2.73
CA SER A 54 13.61 4.13 1.88
C SER A 54 13.55 5.66 1.93
N PHE A 55 13.73 6.28 3.10
CA PHE A 55 13.73 7.74 3.23
C PHE A 55 15.00 8.42 2.71
N THR A 56 16.15 7.74 2.78
CA THR A 56 17.42 8.28 2.25
C THR A 56 17.54 8.12 0.73
N ARG A 57 16.81 7.17 0.12
CA ARG A 57 16.96 6.85 -1.31
C ARG A 57 16.71 8.00 -2.28
N PRO A 58 15.73 8.90 -2.08
CA PRO A 58 15.52 10.03 -2.97
C PRO A 58 16.75 10.92 -3.17
N ALA A 59 17.62 11.04 -2.16
CA ALA A 59 18.86 11.81 -2.26
C ALA A 59 19.90 11.19 -3.22
N TYR A 60 19.74 9.92 -3.58
CA TYR A 60 20.65 9.17 -4.45
C TYR A 60 20.03 8.82 -5.81
N TRP A 61 18.86 9.37 -6.14
CA TRP A 61 18.18 9.10 -7.40
C TRP A 61 18.96 9.59 -8.61
N LYS A 62 18.96 8.77 -9.67
CA LYS A 62 19.53 9.09 -10.98
C LYS A 62 18.43 9.56 -11.93
N LYS A 63 18.82 10.05 -13.12
CA LYS A 63 17.87 10.53 -14.15
C LYS A 63 16.71 9.56 -14.39
N LYS A 64 17.00 8.25 -14.51
CA LYS A 64 15.98 7.20 -14.72
C LYS A 64 14.95 7.11 -13.59
N ASP A 65 15.37 7.32 -12.34
CA ASP A 65 14.48 7.27 -11.17
C ASP A 65 13.52 8.47 -11.18
N PHE A 66 14.04 9.67 -11.49
CA PHE A 66 13.21 10.86 -11.66
C PHE A 66 12.27 10.76 -12.86
N THR A 67 12.70 10.16 -13.98
CA THR A 67 11.81 9.87 -15.11
C THR A 67 10.68 8.92 -14.69
N THR A 68 11.00 7.88 -13.93
CA THR A 68 10.00 6.93 -13.42
C THR A 68 8.99 7.62 -12.51
N LEU A 69 9.46 8.49 -11.60
CA LEU A 69 8.59 9.30 -10.75
C LEU A 69 7.70 10.22 -11.60
N GLY A 70 8.27 10.89 -12.60
CA GLY A 70 7.52 11.76 -13.51
C GLY A 70 6.41 11.01 -14.24
N ILE A 71 6.70 9.81 -14.77
CA ILE A 71 5.69 8.94 -15.41
C ILE A 71 4.59 8.57 -14.41
N MET A 72 4.94 8.21 -13.17
CA MET A 72 3.95 7.87 -12.14
C MET A 72 3.06 9.06 -11.76
N VAL A 73 3.64 10.25 -11.64
CA VAL A 73 2.89 11.49 -11.36
C VAL A 73 1.95 11.82 -12.52
N LEU A 74 2.45 11.80 -13.75
CA LEU A 74 1.64 12.05 -14.95
C LEU A 74 0.50 11.03 -15.07
N GLY A 75 0.79 9.74 -14.88
CA GLY A 75 -0.23 8.69 -14.88
C GLY A 75 -1.29 8.90 -13.79
N SER A 76 -0.88 9.36 -12.60
CA SER A 76 -1.81 9.67 -11.51
C SER A 76 -2.72 10.86 -11.84
N VAL A 77 -2.18 11.91 -12.47
CA VAL A 77 -2.95 13.08 -12.90
C VAL A 77 -3.98 12.67 -13.97
N VAL A 78 -3.55 11.91 -14.98
CA VAL A 78 -4.45 11.40 -16.04
C VAL A 78 -5.54 10.49 -15.46
N MET A 79 -5.23 9.65 -14.47
CA MET A 79 -6.26 8.84 -13.80
C MET A 79 -7.20 9.70 -12.98
N SER A 80 -6.70 10.75 -12.32
CA SER A 80 -7.55 11.64 -11.52
C SER A 80 -8.56 12.43 -12.35
N SER A 81 -8.31 12.64 -13.66
CA SER A 81 -9.26 13.34 -14.52
C SER A 81 -10.50 12.50 -14.87
N ILE A 82 -10.45 11.18 -14.62
CA ILE A 82 -11.59 10.28 -14.82
C ILE A 82 -12.15 9.74 -13.49
N ASP A 83 -11.71 10.28 -12.35
CA ASP A 83 -12.14 9.83 -11.01
C ASP A 83 -13.65 10.01 -10.83
N ASP A 84 -14.24 11.09 -11.34
CA ASP A 84 -15.66 11.42 -11.13
C ASP A 84 -16.59 10.50 -11.95
N GLU A 85 -16.25 10.22 -13.22
CA GLU A 85 -16.97 9.25 -14.04
C GLU A 85 -16.85 7.84 -13.45
N THR A 86 -15.65 7.49 -12.99
CA THR A 86 -15.37 6.19 -12.37
C THR A 86 -16.18 6.02 -11.08
N ASN A 87 -16.16 7.01 -10.20
CA ASN A 87 -16.96 7.01 -8.96
C ASN A 87 -18.45 6.88 -9.27
N THR A 88 -18.95 7.66 -10.24
CA THR A 88 -20.35 7.62 -10.66
C THR A 88 -20.73 6.25 -11.23
N PHE A 89 -19.85 5.62 -12.02
CA PHE A 89 -20.07 4.29 -12.55
C PHE A 89 -20.19 3.25 -11.43
N PHE A 90 -19.24 3.22 -10.49
CA PHE A 90 -19.25 2.26 -9.37
C PHE A 90 -20.42 2.50 -8.41
N ALA A 91 -20.77 3.75 -8.11
CA ALA A 91 -21.92 4.09 -7.28
C ALA A 91 -23.24 3.54 -7.86
N ARG A 92 -23.40 3.52 -9.19
CA ARG A 92 -24.57 2.90 -9.85
C ARG A 92 -24.58 1.37 -9.76
N GLN A 93 -23.41 0.74 -9.63
CA GLN A 93 -23.32 -0.72 -9.49
C GLN A 93 -23.48 -1.19 -8.04
N GLU A 94 -23.16 -0.34 -7.05
CA GLU A 94 -23.17 -0.65 -5.62
C GLU A 94 -24.44 -1.38 -5.12
N PRO A 95 -25.67 -0.98 -5.53
CA PRO A 95 -26.89 -1.64 -5.06
C PRO A 95 -26.99 -3.11 -5.50
N ASN A 96 -26.37 -3.45 -6.63
CA ASN A 96 -26.39 -4.79 -7.22
C ASN A 96 -25.26 -5.69 -6.70
N VAL A 97 -24.35 -5.17 -5.87
CA VAL A 97 -23.26 -5.96 -5.29
C VAL A 97 -23.75 -6.67 -4.04
N PRO A 98 -23.61 -8.01 -3.95
CA PRO A 98 -23.94 -8.78 -2.75
C PRO A 98 -23.30 -8.20 -1.49
N LYS A 99 -24.10 -8.09 -0.41
CA LYS A 99 -23.64 -7.53 0.87
C LYS A 99 -22.38 -8.25 1.39
N ILE A 100 -22.27 -9.56 1.20
CA ILE A 100 -21.10 -10.34 1.63
C ILE A 100 -19.79 -9.87 0.97
N ILE A 101 -19.84 -9.45 -0.30
CA ILE A 101 -18.67 -8.94 -1.02
C ILE A 101 -18.30 -7.56 -0.50
N LYS A 102 -19.30 -6.72 -0.21
CA LYS A 102 -19.11 -5.38 0.37
C LYS A 102 -18.51 -5.46 1.77
N ASP A 103 -19.05 -6.32 2.61
CA ASP A 103 -18.59 -6.55 3.98
C ASP A 103 -17.16 -7.11 3.98
N PHE A 104 -16.85 -8.05 3.09
CA PHE A 104 -15.49 -8.56 2.92
C PHE A 104 -14.51 -7.48 2.45
N GLY A 105 -14.88 -6.70 1.44
CA GLY A 105 -14.06 -5.59 0.94
C GLY A 105 -13.78 -4.54 2.03
N TRP A 106 -14.81 -4.17 2.80
CA TRP A 106 -14.67 -3.27 3.93
C TRP A 106 -13.78 -3.87 5.03
N TYR A 107 -13.98 -5.14 5.38
CA TYR A 107 -13.19 -5.84 6.40
C TYR A 107 -11.70 -5.88 6.03
N VAL A 108 -11.38 -6.19 4.77
CA VAL A 108 -9.99 -6.26 4.27
C VAL A 108 -9.36 -4.88 4.15
N GLY A 109 -10.14 -3.85 3.78
CA GLY A 109 -9.68 -2.47 3.62
C GLY A 109 -9.63 -1.65 4.91
N ASN A 110 -10.16 -2.18 6.03
CA ASN A 110 -10.12 -1.52 7.32
C ASN A 110 -8.68 -1.55 7.90
N PRO A 111 -8.08 -0.38 8.22
CA PRO A 111 -6.73 -0.28 8.77
C PRO A 111 -6.55 -1.06 10.08
N GLN A 112 -7.58 -1.12 10.92
CA GLN A 112 -7.50 -1.85 12.19
C GLN A 112 -7.34 -3.36 11.95
N ASN A 113 -8.15 -3.92 11.05
CA ASN A 113 -8.05 -5.33 10.68
C ASN A 113 -6.72 -5.64 9.98
N TYR A 114 -6.19 -4.67 9.22
CA TYR A 114 -4.86 -4.78 8.63
C TYR A 114 -3.74 -4.89 9.68
N PHE A 115 -3.74 -4.02 10.69
CA PHE A 115 -2.74 -4.08 11.76
C PHE A 115 -2.85 -5.37 12.57
N VAL A 116 -4.08 -5.81 12.88
CA VAL A 116 -4.31 -7.08 13.58
C VAL A 116 -3.77 -8.25 12.75
N ALA A 117 -4.13 -8.35 11.47
CA ALA A 117 -3.65 -9.43 10.60
C ALA A 117 -2.12 -9.44 10.47
N THR A 118 -1.51 -8.26 10.33
CA THR A 118 -0.06 -8.12 10.23
C THR A 118 0.64 -8.55 11.52
N ALA A 119 0.11 -8.13 12.68
CA ALA A 119 0.61 -8.53 13.98
C ALA A 119 0.47 -10.05 14.20
N SER A 120 -0.64 -10.65 13.77
CA SER A 120 -0.85 -12.10 13.82
C SER A 120 0.15 -12.87 12.96
N ILE A 121 0.43 -12.42 11.73
CA ILE A 121 1.42 -13.05 10.84
C ILE A 121 2.81 -12.99 11.47
N TYR A 122 3.23 -11.82 11.93
CA TYR A 122 4.53 -11.66 12.58
C TYR A 122 4.62 -12.46 13.88
N GLY A 123 3.59 -12.39 14.73
CA GLY A 123 3.52 -13.14 15.98
C GLY A 123 3.60 -14.65 15.75
N TYR A 124 2.84 -15.18 14.79
CA TYR A 124 2.91 -16.58 14.40
C TYR A 124 4.31 -16.95 13.90
N GLY A 125 4.92 -16.14 13.03
CA GLY A 125 6.30 -16.36 12.57
C GLY A 125 7.33 -16.34 13.70
N LEU A 126 7.14 -15.49 14.71
CA LEU A 126 8.00 -15.36 15.87
C LEU A 126 7.88 -16.59 16.81
N PHE A 127 6.65 -17.02 17.13
CA PHE A 127 6.40 -18.16 18.01
C PHE A 127 6.68 -19.51 17.35
N SER A 128 6.31 -19.67 16.07
CA SER A 128 6.58 -20.87 15.29
C SER A 128 8.04 -20.99 14.83
N LYS A 129 8.88 -19.97 15.12
CA LYS A 129 10.25 -19.82 14.60
C LYS A 129 10.37 -20.00 13.08
N ASN A 130 9.28 -19.79 12.34
CA ASN A 130 9.28 -19.91 10.89
C ASN A 130 9.89 -18.64 10.30
N GLU A 131 11.16 -18.74 9.87
CA GLU A 131 11.87 -17.60 9.30
C GLU A 131 11.14 -16.95 8.14
N LYS A 132 10.54 -17.73 7.23
CA LYS A 132 9.85 -17.16 6.06
C LYS A 132 8.69 -16.28 6.50
N VAL A 133 7.82 -16.80 7.36
CA VAL A 133 6.62 -16.07 7.84
C VAL A 133 7.01 -14.86 8.68
N ARG A 134 8.02 -14.99 9.55
CA ARG A 134 8.55 -13.88 10.35
C ARG A 134 9.09 -12.77 9.46
N LYS A 135 9.92 -13.10 8.47
CA LYS A 135 10.51 -12.14 7.51
C LYS A 135 9.42 -11.40 6.73
N THR A 136 8.39 -12.11 6.29
CA THR A 136 7.21 -11.50 5.65
C THR A 136 6.51 -10.52 6.60
N GLY A 137 6.25 -10.91 7.85
CA GLY A 137 5.64 -10.03 8.84
C GLY A 137 6.46 -8.74 9.07
N VAL A 138 7.78 -8.87 9.25
CA VAL A 138 8.69 -7.72 9.43
C VAL A 138 8.67 -6.80 8.21
N LEU A 139 8.69 -7.36 7.00
CA LEU A 139 8.62 -6.61 5.76
C LEU A 139 7.29 -5.85 5.65
N ILE A 140 6.16 -6.49 5.94
CA ILE A 140 4.83 -5.85 5.93
C ILE A 140 4.80 -4.68 6.92
N ILE A 141 5.28 -4.87 8.15
CA ILE A 141 5.31 -3.81 9.17
C ILE A 141 6.17 -2.64 8.70
N ALA A 142 7.41 -2.90 8.27
CA ALA A 142 8.36 -1.86 7.85
C ALA A 142 7.82 -1.07 6.65
N SER A 143 7.30 -1.75 5.63
CA SER A 143 6.71 -1.12 4.45
C SER A 143 5.48 -0.29 4.79
N SER A 144 4.58 -0.81 5.64
CA SER A 144 3.37 -0.07 6.07
C SER A 144 3.72 1.22 6.80
N PHE A 145 4.71 1.14 7.68
CA PHE A 145 5.16 2.29 8.45
C PHE A 145 5.80 3.34 7.53
N THR A 146 6.70 2.93 6.63
CA THR A 146 7.28 3.82 5.62
C THR A 146 6.19 4.46 4.76
N SER A 147 5.23 3.68 4.25
CA SER A 147 4.12 4.18 3.45
C SER A 147 3.23 5.16 4.22
N GLY A 148 2.91 4.88 5.49
CA GLY A 148 2.11 5.76 6.34
C GLY A 148 2.79 7.10 6.64
N LEU A 149 4.11 7.08 6.87
CA LEU A 149 4.90 8.29 7.01
C LEU A 149 4.95 9.10 5.72
N LEU A 150 5.26 8.46 4.58
CA LEU A 150 5.26 9.12 3.27
C LEU A 150 3.90 9.70 2.93
N GLN A 151 2.82 8.97 3.25
CA GLN A 151 1.47 9.47 3.10
C GLN A 151 1.23 10.71 3.95
N SER A 152 1.65 10.71 5.21
CA SER A 152 1.43 11.83 6.13
C SER A 152 2.17 13.08 5.64
N ILE A 153 3.39 12.91 5.13
CA ILE A 153 4.15 13.97 4.47
C ILE A 153 3.41 14.43 3.20
N GLY A 154 3.01 13.49 2.34
CA GLY A 154 2.34 13.78 1.07
C GLY A 154 1.01 14.53 1.24
N LYS A 155 0.19 14.14 2.22
CA LYS A 155 -1.07 14.84 2.55
C LYS A 155 -0.83 16.29 2.93
N ASN A 156 0.19 16.55 3.74
CA ASN A 156 0.55 17.90 4.13
C ASN A 156 1.15 18.69 2.95
N VAL A 157 2.03 18.08 2.15
CA VAL A 157 2.70 18.80 1.03
C VAL A 157 1.73 19.11 -0.11
N ILE A 158 0.84 18.18 -0.46
CA ILE A 158 -0.07 18.33 -1.61
C ILE A 158 -1.30 19.15 -1.21
N GLY A 159 -1.86 18.92 -0.02
CA GLY A 159 -2.98 19.73 0.48
C GLY A 159 -4.25 19.66 -0.37
N ARG A 160 -4.53 18.54 -1.06
CA ARG A 160 -5.72 18.43 -1.93
C ARG A 160 -7.02 18.39 -1.11
N ALA A 161 -7.97 19.26 -1.46
CA ALA A 161 -9.31 19.28 -0.88
C ALA A 161 -10.06 17.95 -1.06
N ARG A 162 -10.77 17.51 -0.02
CA ARG A 162 -11.66 16.35 -0.06
C ARG A 162 -12.89 16.70 -0.90
N PRO A 163 -13.44 15.74 -1.68
CA PRO A 163 -14.70 15.94 -2.39
C PRO A 163 -15.85 16.38 -1.46
N THR A 164 -15.83 15.91 -0.21
CA THR A 164 -16.84 16.24 0.82
C THR A 164 -16.80 17.68 1.32
N ALA A 165 -15.75 18.44 1.02
CA ALA A 165 -15.62 19.82 1.48
C ALA A 165 -16.38 20.83 0.59
N ASN A 166 -16.93 20.40 -0.55
CA ASN A 166 -17.69 21.24 -1.51
C ASN A 166 -16.94 22.47 -2.05
N ILE A 167 -15.62 22.55 -1.86
CA ILE A 167 -14.73 23.62 -2.33
C ILE A 167 -14.09 23.33 -3.70
N GLY A 168 -14.50 22.25 -4.37
CA GLY A 168 -13.99 21.81 -5.68
C GLY A 168 -12.81 20.84 -5.59
N SER A 169 -12.77 19.85 -6.49
CA SER A 169 -11.79 18.75 -6.51
C SER A 169 -10.37 19.17 -6.93
N ALA A 170 -10.23 20.38 -7.50
CA ALA A 170 -8.98 21.01 -7.92
C ALA A 170 -8.47 22.08 -6.93
N SER A 171 -9.03 22.14 -5.72
CA SER A 171 -8.57 23.07 -4.68
C SER A 171 -7.42 22.45 -3.88
N PHE A 172 -6.31 23.17 -3.78
CA PHE A 172 -5.09 22.75 -3.08
C PHE A 172 -4.69 23.80 -2.04
N ASP A 173 -4.45 23.36 -0.81
CA ASP A 173 -3.94 24.18 0.29
C ASP A 173 -2.73 23.46 0.95
N PRO A 174 -1.52 23.65 0.39
CA PRO A 174 -0.30 23.03 0.93
C PRO A 174 -0.04 23.44 2.37
N PHE A 175 0.36 22.48 3.20
CA PHE A 175 0.65 22.61 4.64
C PHE A 175 -0.55 22.99 5.51
N SER A 176 -1.76 22.92 4.96
CA SER A 176 -2.99 23.16 5.71
C SER A 176 -3.12 22.18 6.88
N LYS A 177 -3.53 22.69 8.04
CA LYS A 177 -3.87 21.87 9.22
C LYS A 177 -5.32 21.37 9.18
N ALA A 178 -6.12 21.86 8.22
CA ALA A 178 -7.51 21.47 8.10
C ALA A 178 -7.64 20.08 7.48
N SER A 179 -8.44 19.21 8.13
CA SER A 179 -8.65 17.82 7.69
C SER A 179 -9.27 17.70 6.29
N GLU A 180 -9.92 18.79 5.85
CA GLU A 180 -10.54 18.96 4.55
C GLU A 180 -9.54 18.95 3.40
N PHE A 181 -8.27 19.32 3.63
CA PHE A 181 -7.21 19.34 2.61
C PHE A 181 -6.28 18.11 2.63
N HIS A 182 -6.65 17.08 3.40
CA HIS A 182 -5.84 15.85 3.54
C HIS A 182 -6.45 14.66 2.78
N SER A 183 -6.87 14.87 1.53
CA SER A 183 -7.52 13.83 0.72
C SER A 183 -6.54 12.92 -0.02
N PHE A 184 -5.38 13.43 -0.44
CA PHE A 184 -4.44 12.73 -1.30
C PHE A 184 -3.03 12.64 -0.68
N PRO A 185 -2.39 11.45 -0.69
CA PRO A 185 -2.91 10.17 -1.19
C PRO A 185 -3.79 9.43 -0.17
N SER A 186 -4.67 8.53 -0.62
CA SER A 186 -5.62 7.76 0.21
C SER A 186 -4.95 6.71 1.10
N GLY A 187 -5.36 6.63 2.37
CA GLY A 187 -4.77 5.71 3.36
C GLY A 187 -5.22 4.28 3.18
N HIS A 188 -6.52 4.10 2.98
CA HIS A 188 -7.09 2.79 2.67
C HIS A 188 -6.51 2.23 1.37
N THR A 189 -6.32 3.08 0.36
CA THR A 189 -5.76 2.65 -0.94
C THR A 189 -4.29 2.25 -0.82
N ILE A 190 -3.45 3.08 -0.20
CA ILE A 190 -2.02 2.76 -0.02
C ILE A 190 -1.85 1.49 0.81
N LEU A 191 -2.54 1.38 1.95
CA LEU A 191 -2.43 0.20 2.82
C LEU A 191 -2.92 -1.07 2.11
N SER A 192 -4.03 -1.00 1.37
CA SER A 192 -4.57 -2.14 0.62
C SER A 192 -3.63 -2.60 -0.49
N ILE A 193 -3.06 -1.65 -1.27
CA ILE A 193 -2.10 -1.98 -2.35
C ILE A 193 -0.81 -2.53 -1.77
N THR A 194 -0.24 -1.89 -0.73
CA THR A 194 0.98 -2.37 -0.06
C THR A 194 0.78 -3.79 0.48
N LYS A 195 -0.36 -4.05 1.15
CA LYS A 195 -0.72 -5.39 1.62
C LYS A 195 -0.75 -6.40 0.48
N HIS A 196 -1.45 -6.09 -0.61
CA HIS A 196 -1.66 -7.01 -1.71
C HIS A 196 -0.35 -7.38 -2.41
N ILE A 197 0.51 -6.39 -2.70
CA ILE A 197 1.81 -6.61 -3.34
C ILE A 197 2.73 -7.47 -2.47
N LEU A 198 2.72 -7.25 -1.15
CA LEU A 198 3.57 -7.99 -0.23
C LEU A 198 3.07 -9.42 0.01
N LEU A 199 1.75 -9.62 0.10
CA LEU A 199 1.17 -10.94 0.22
C LEU A 199 1.41 -11.77 -1.05
N LEU A 200 1.21 -11.19 -2.24
CA LEU A 200 1.50 -11.86 -3.50
C LEU A 200 2.97 -12.27 -3.60
N ASN A 201 3.90 -11.40 -3.22
CA ASN A 201 5.33 -11.74 -3.22
C ASN A 201 5.71 -12.77 -2.15
N SER A 202 4.99 -12.82 -1.03
CA SER A 202 5.19 -13.87 -0.04
C SER A 202 4.71 -15.25 -0.53
N LEU A 203 3.68 -15.29 -1.38
CA LEU A 203 3.13 -16.51 -1.97
C LEU A 203 3.98 -17.04 -3.14
N THR A 204 4.64 -16.17 -3.91
CA THR A 204 5.57 -16.60 -4.98
C THR A 204 6.94 -17.07 -4.48
N VAL A 205 7.23 -16.90 -3.19
CA VAL A 205 8.47 -17.35 -2.52
C VAL A 205 8.23 -18.59 -1.62
N LEU A 206 6.97 -19.03 -1.51
CA LEU A 206 6.61 -20.34 -0.93
C LEU A 206 6.86 -21.45 -1.94
#